data_AF-A0AAN8YDL3-F1
#
_entry.id   AF-A0AAN8YDL3-F1
#
_cell.length_a   1.000
_cell.length_b   1.000
_cell.length_c   1.000
_cell.angle_alpha   90.00
_cell.angle_beta   90.00
_cell.angle_gamma   90.00
#
_symmetry.space_group_name_H-M   'P 1'
#
loop_
_entity.id
_entity.type
_entity.pdbx_description
1 polymer ?
#
loop_
_entity_poly.entity_id
_entity_poly.type
_entity_poly.pdbx_seq_one_letter_code
_entity_poly.pdbx_strand_id
1 'polypeptide(L)'
;MSREIEEIGEDSKSTTIKDAETNDVYVAVGKNDLYVAQWALDHAVSPGFRVCLVHIFPTIKYIPTPVGNLSRSQLSKEQAQVYINEQNNRRKSLLQ
;
A
#
# COMPACT_ATOMS: atom_id res chain seq x y z
N MET A 1 -8.40 -47.53 20.72
CA MET A 1 -9.45 -46.54 20.41
C MET A 1 -8.99 -45.76 19.18
N SER A 2 -9.46 -46.19 18.01
CA SER A 2 -9.08 -45.66 16.69
C SER A 2 -9.93 -44.42 16.38
N ARG A 3 -9.35 -43.40 15.74
CA ARG A 3 -10.10 -42.22 15.29
C ARG A 3 -10.51 -42.44 13.83
N GLU A 4 -11.81 -42.58 13.61
CA GLU A 4 -12.48 -42.62 12.31
C GLU A 4 -12.47 -41.21 11.70
N ILE A 5 -12.17 -41.09 10.41
CA ILE A 5 -12.07 -39.80 9.71
C ILE A 5 -13.39 -39.62 8.97
N GLU A 6 -14.16 -38.61 9.37
CA GLU A 6 -15.46 -38.27 8.78
C GLU A 6 -15.24 -37.46 7.48
N GLU A 7 -15.83 -37.92 6.39
CA GLU A 7 -15.75 -37.34 5.05
C GLU A 7 -16.60 -36.07 4.98
N ILE A 8 -15.94 -34.91 4.87
CA ILE A 8 -16.61 -33.61 4.75
C ILE A 8 -17.08 -33.47 3.30
N GLY A 9 -18.40 -33.52 3.10
CA GLY A 9 -19.05 -33.39 1.80
C GLY A 9 -18.62 -32.14 1.04
N GLU A 10 -18.43 -32.33 -0.26
CA GLU A 10 -17.91 -31.37 -1.23
C GLU A 10 -18.94 -30.28 -1.61
N ASP A 11 -19.55 -29.62 -0.62
CA ASP A 11 -20.34 -28.40 -0.84
C ASP A 11 -19.50 -27.17 -0.49
N SER A 12 -18.24 -27.18 -0.93
CA SER A 12 -17.50 -25.93 -1.12
C SER A 12 -18.17 -25.21 -2.27
N LYS A 13 -19.22 -24.46 -1.95
CA LYS A 13 -19.68 -23.32 -2.73
C LYS A 13 -18.44 -22.47 -2.96
N SER A 14 -17.77 -22.72 -4.08
CA SER A 14 -16.87 -21.78 -4.71
C SER A 14 -17.73 -20.57 -4.98
N THR A 15 -17.80 -19.71 -3.97
CA THR A 15 -18.08 -18.32 -4.18
C THR A 15 -16.91 -17.89 -5.04
N THR A 16 -17.08 -18.09 -6.35
CA THR A 16 -16.54 -17.18 -7.33
C THR A 16 -16.86 -15.82 -6.75
N ILE A 17 -15.83 -15.20 -6.15
CA ILE A 17 -15.82 -13.77 -6.00
C ILE A 17 -16.01 -13.37 -7.45
N LYS A 18 -17.26 -13.04 -7.80
CA LYS A 18 -17.51 -12.30 -9.00
C LYS A 18 -16.64 -11.08 -8.77
N ASP A 19 -15.50 -11.06 -9.45
CA ASP A 19 -14.79 -9.83 -9.73
C ASP A 19 -15.88 -8.94 -10.32
N ALA A 20 -16.55 -8.19 -9.45
CA ALA A 20 -17.14 -6.95 -9.87
C ALA A 20 -15.95 -6.28 -10.53
N GLU A 21 -15.98 -6.16 -11.85
CA GLU A 21 -15.06 -5.34 -12.61
C GLU A 21 -15.18 -3.94 -12.03
N THR A 22 -14.51 -3.71 -10.90
CA THR A 22 -14.30 -2.40 -10.34
C THR A 22 -13.39 -1.77 -11.36
N ASN A 23 -13.99 -0.91 -12.18
CA ASN A 23 -13.34 -0.12 -13.21
C ASN A 23 -12.39 0.90 -12.55
N ASP A 24 -11.44 0.40 -11.78
CA ASP A 24 -10.58 1.15 -10.89
C ASP A 24 -9.20 1.28 -11.54
N VAL A 25 -8.77 2.52 -11.78
CA VAL A 25 -7.46 2.84 -12.34
C VAL A 25 -6.56 3.35 -11.22
N TYR A 26 -5.48 2.64 -10.96
CA TYR A 26 -4.47 3.05 -9.97
C TYR A 26 -3.33 3.79 -10.66
N VAL A 27 -3.12 5.05 -10.29
CA VAL A 27 -2.08 5.90 -10.88
C VAL A 27 -1.06 6.22 -9.80
N ALA A 28 0.17 5.72 -9.95
CA ALA A 28 1.26 6.09 -9.07
C ALA A 28 1.68 7.54 -9.35
N VAL A 29 1.68 8.39 -8.32
CA VAL A 29 2.00 9.82 -8.44
C VAL A 29 3.00 10.25 -7.36
N GLY A 30 3.93 11.13 -7.74
CA GLY A 30 4.80 11.86 -6.85
C GLY A 30 4.51 13.37 -6.85
N LYS A 31 5.40 14.13 -6.22
CA LYS A 31 5.24 15.58 -6.01
C LYS A 31 5.01 16.39 -7.30
N ASN A 32 5.62 15.97 -8.41
CA ASN A 32 5.61 16.72 -9.67
C ASN A 32 5.01 15.91 -10.84
N ASP A 33 4.21 14.88 -10.56
CA ASP A 33 3.73 13.92 -11.57
C ASP A 33 2.29 14.19 -12.02
N LEU A 34 1.88 15.45 -12.02
CA LEU A 34 0.53 15.85 -12.43
C LEU A 34 0.23 15.45 -13.90
N TYR A 35 1.24 15.48 -14.76
CA TYR A 35 1.12 15.07 -16.17
C TYR A 35 0.77 13.57 -16.31
N VAL A 36 1.16 12.72 -15.37
CA VAL A 36 0.82 11.29 -15.36
C VAL A 36 -0.65 11.09 -15.05
N ALA A 37 -1.17 11.84 -14.07
CA ALA A 37 -2.60 11.82 -13.75
C ALA A 37 -3.45 12.35 -14.92
N GLN A 38 -3.01 13.43 -15.57
CA GLN A 38 -3.67 13.95 -16.76
C GLN A 38 -3.68 12.91 -17.88
N TRP A 39 -2.54 12.29 -18.19
CA TRP A 39 -2.47 11.25 -19.20
C TRP A 39 -3.43 10.09 -18.90
N ALA A 40 -3.51 9.66 -17.64
CA ALA A 40 -4.41 8.58 -17.24
C ALA A 40 -5.88 8.97 -17.43
N LEU A 41 -6.27 10.20 -17.10
CA LEU A 41 -7.64 10.69 -17.34
C LEU A 41 -7.98 10.76 -18.83
N ASP A 42 -7.03 11.16 -19.66
CA ASP A 42 -7.24 11.32 -21.10
C ASP A 42 -7.29 9.98 -21.86
N HIS A 43 -6.61 8.93 -21.36
CA HIS A 43 -6.37 7.70 -22.13
C HIS A 43 -6.78 6.40 -21.44
N ALA A 44 -6.86 6.36 -20.10
CA ALA A 44 -7.03 5.13 -19.34
C ALA A 44 -8.38 5.05 -18.59
N VAL A 45 -9.18 6.11 -18.63
CA VAL A 45 -10.40 6.25 -17.83
C VAL A 45 -11.60 6.46 -18.76
N SER A 46 -12.68 5.71 -18.53
CA SER A 46 -13.98 5.93 -19.17
C SER A 46 -15.02 6.38 -18.13
N PRO A 47 -16.15 6.99 -18.53
CA PRO A 47 -17.22 7.31 -17.59
C PRO A 47 -17.65 6.08 -16.77
N GLY A 48 -17.69 6.22 -15.45
CA GLY A 48 -17.97 5.11 -14.52
C GLY A 48 -16.72 4.43 -13.93
N PHE A 49 -15.53 4.80 -14.39
CA PHE A 49 -14.27 4.35 -13.79
C PHE A 49 -13.93 5.19 -12.54
N ARG A 50 -13.36 4.55 -11.51
CA ARG A 50 -12.81 5.23 -10.33
C ARG A 50 -11.30 5.40 -10.51
N VAL A 51 -10.78 6.60 -10.29
CA VAL A 51 -9.34 6.85 -10.34
C VAL A 51 -8.78 6.95 -8.93
N CYS A 52 -7.80 6.10 -8.63
CA CYS A 52 -7.12 6.00 -7.35
C CYS A 52 -5.67 6.51 -7.50
N LEU A 53 -5.39 7.71 -6.99
CA LEU A 53 -4.02 8.23 -6.97
C LEU A 53 -3.24 7.61 -5.82
N VAL A 54 -2.12 6.98 -6.13
CA VAL A 54 -1.27 6.26 -5.16
C VAL A 54 0.05 7.00 -5.00
N HIS A 55 0.24 7.65 -3.86
CA HIS A 55 1.52 8.27 -3.52
C HIS A 55 2.40 7.31 -2.73
N ILE A 56 3.54 6.91 -3.32
CA ILE A 56 4.47 5.94 -2.71
C ILE A 56 5.61 6.69 -2.02
N PHE A 57 5.78 6.49 -0.71
CA PHE A 57 6.93 7.00 0.02
C PHE A 57 8.04 5.94 0.13
N PRO A 58 9.31 6.31 -0.08
CA PRO A 58 10.42 5.36 -0.01
C PRO A 58 10.56 4.80 1.41
N THR A 59 10.92 3.51 1.49
CA THR A 59 11.20 2.84 2.75
C THR A 59 12.39 3.50 3.46
N ILE A 60 12.24 3.76 4.76
CA ILE A 60 13.31 4.32 5.60
C ILE A 60 14.38 3.24 5.83
N LYS A 61 15.52 3.38 5.15
CA LYS A 61 16.70 2.51 5.32
C LYS A 61 17.72 3.10 6.30
N TYR A 62 17.81 4.43 6.33
CA TYR A 62 18.74 5.18 7.16
C TYR A 62 18.01 6.23 7.98
N ILE A 63 18.46 6.44 9.20
CA ILE A 63 17.95 7.44 10.12
C ILE A 63 19.05 8.49 10.33
N PRO A 64 18.78 9.78 10.03
CA PRO A 64 19.73 10.84 10.27
C PRO A 64 19.92 11.05 11.77
N THR A 65 21.18 11.12 12.18
CA THR A 65 21.59 11.40 13.57
C THR A 65 22.62 12.53 13.56
N PRO A 66 22.89 13.19 14.71
CA PRO A 66 23.90 14.26 14.80
C PRO A 66 25.30 13.86 14.32
N VAL A 67 25.61 12.55 14.32
CA VAL A 67 26.90 11.98 13.91
C VAL A 67 26.85 11.29 12.54
N GLY A 68 25.78 11.51 11.76
CA GLY A 68 25.61 10.96 10.42
C GLY A 68 24.43 10.01 10.29
N ASN A 69 24.41 9.23 9.21
CA ASN A 69 23.30 8.34 8.90
C ASN A 69 23.53 6.96 9.53
N LEU A 70 22.61 6.55 10.39
CA LEU A 70 22.63 5.22 10.98
C LEU A 70 21.69 4.30 10.21
N SER A 71 22.14 3.08 9.91
CA SER A 71 21.26 2.08 9.30
C SER A 71 20.15 1.68 10.27
N ARG A 72 18.93 1.46 9.77
CA ARG A 72 17.82 0.96 10.59
C ARG A 72 18.16 -0.37 11.27
N SER A 73 19.01 -1.20 10.67
CA SER A 73 19.46 -2.47 11.24
C SER A 73 20.36 -2.33 12.48
N GLN A 74 20.92 -1.14 12.71
CA GLN A 74 21.81 -0.85 13.84
C GLN A 74 21.06 -0.28 15.06
N LEU A 75 19.74 -0.08 14.94
CA LEU A 75 18.90 0.51 15.97
C LEU A 75 18.00 -0.53 16.64
N SER A 76 17.59 -0.25 17.87
CA SER A 76 16.49 -0.98 18.50
C SER A 76 15.18 -0.73 17.76
N LYS A 77 14.21 -1.64 17.90
CA LYS A 77 12.89 -1.49 17.26
C LYS A 77 12.19 -0.23 17.77
N GLU A 78 12.31 0.05 19.05
CA GLU A 78 11.69 1.19 19.73
C GLU A 78 12.27 2.51 19.20
N GLN A 79 13.60 2.60 19.08
CA GLN A 79 14.29 3.78 18.54
C GLN A 79 13.90 4.03 17.08
N ALA A 80 13.88 2.99 16.25
CA ALA A 80 13.47 3.11 14.86
C ALA A 80 11.99 3.53 14.72
N GLN A 81 11.12 3.02 15.61
CA GLN A 81 9.69 3.28 15.55
C GLN A 81 9.34 4.74 15.82
N VAL A 82 10.04 5.40 16.75
CA VAL A 82 9.84 6.83 17.04
C VAL A 82 10.02 7.66 15.76
N TYR A 83 11.14 7.48 15.06
CA TYR A 83 11.42 8.19 13.82
C TYR A 83 10.43 7.84 12.70
N ILE A 84 10.10 6.55 12.54
CA ILE A 84 9.12 6.12 11.53
C ILE A 84 7.76 6.78 11.77
N ASN A 85 7.32 6.85 13.03
CA ASN A 85 6.05 7.47 13.40
C ASN A 85 6.05 8.98 13.10
N GLU A 86 7.13 9.68 13.44
CA GLU A 86 7.30 11.10 13.11
C GLU A 86 7.22 11.34 11.60
N GLN A 87 7.95 10.54 10.81
CA GLN A 87 7.92 10.64 9.35
C GLN A 87 6.53 10.33 8.78
N ASN A 88 5.81 9.36 9.35
CA ASN A 88 4.45 9.03 8.92
C ASN A 88 3.47 10.17 9.23
N ASN A 89 3.59 10.81 10.41
CA ASN A 89 2.76 11.96 10.75
C ASN A 89 3.04 13.15 9.81
N ARG A 90 4.31 13.42 9.52
CA ARG A 90 4.71 14.45 8.55
C ARG A 90 4.21 14.17 7.12
N ARG A 91 4.16 12.90 6.71
CA ARG A 91 3.60 12.51 5.40
C ARG A 91 2.09 12.67 5.37
N LYS A 92 1.39 12.27 6.44
CA LYS A 92 -0.06 12.44 6.56
C LYS A 92 -0.47 13.91 6.48
N SER A 93 0.30 14.82 7.10
CA SER A 93 0.01 16.25 7.02
C SER A 93 0.19 16.85 5.62
N LEU A 94 0.86 16.15 4.69
CA LEU A 94 1.02 16.58 3.30
C LEU A 94 -0.07 16.00 2.38
N LEU A 95 -0.86 15.04 2.86
CA LEU A 95 -1.93 14.36 2.13
C LEU A 95 -3.34 14.78 2.58
N GLN A 96 -3.44 15.71 3.53
CA GLN A 96 -4.69 16.41 3.91
C GLN A 96 -4.84 17.67 3.08
#